data_AF-A0AAP0JEF7-F1
#
_entry.id   AF-A0AAP0JEF7-F1
#
_cell.length_a   1.000
_cell.length_b   1.000
_cell.length_c   1.000
_cell.angle_alpha   90.00
_cell.angle_beta   90.00
_cell.angle_gamma   90.00
#
_symmetry.space_group_name_H-M   'P 1'
#
loop_
_entity.id
_entity.type
_entity.pdbx_description
1 polymer ?
#
loop_
_entity_poly.entity_id
_entity_poly.type
_entity_poly.pdbx_seq_one_letter_code
_entity_poly.pdbx_strand_id
1 'polypeptide(L)'
;MERLIHGGKKWMEVKQIALGARNTIISLAMPRRRMSGRWARTINVEEQDLLGFQLELPQLLVVKYAEIGDSGFLQRQREVHRKFQGCPNIIQCYGDECATEDSGRMIYSVLFEHASGGNLADLV
;
A
#
# COMPACT_ATOMS: atom_id res chain seq x y z
N MET A 1 -1.89 -25.93 0.96
CA MET A 1 -0.54 -25.66 1.51
C MET A 1 -0.35 -24.16 1.56
N GLU A 2 0.43 -23.69 2.53
CA GLU A 2 0.14 -22.55 3.41
C GLU A 2 0.01 -21.17 2.73
N ARG A 3 -1.11 -20.49 3.04
CA ARG A 3 -1.31 -19.05 2.85
C ARG A 3 -0.66 -18.33 4.02
N LEU A 4 0.45 -17.63 3.78
CA LEU A 4 1.02 -16.70 4.75
C LEU A 4 1.41 -15.41 4.03
N ILE A 5 0.43 -14.52 3.81
CA ILE A 5 0.72 -13.12 3.49
C ILE A 5 0.16 -12.30 4.65
N HIS A 6 1.02 -11.94 5.60
CA HIS A 6 0.63 -11.15 6.78
C HIS A 6 0.92 -9.65 6.64
N GLY A 7 1.21 -9.19 5.41
CA GLY A 7 1.46 -7.78 5.07
C GLY A 7 2.93 -7.44 4.78
N GLY A 8 3.17 -6.15 4.49
CA GLY A 8 4.51 -5.58 4.28
C GLY A 8 5.11 -5.00 5.56
N LYS A 9 6.26 -4.31 5.46
CA LYS A 9 6.84 -3.59 6.61
C LYS A 9 6.00 -2.37 6.97
N LYS A 10 5.27 -1.78 6.03
CA LYS A 10 4.46 -0.56 6.23
C LYS A 10 2.98 -0.81 6.47
N TRP A 11 2.46 -2.01 6.21
CA TRP A 11 1.03 -2.31 6.27
C TRP A 11 0.77 -3.75 6.75
N MET A 12 -0.42 -3.98 7.29
CA MET A 12 -0.89 -5.30 7.70
C MET A 12 -2.18 -5.62 6.96
N GLU A 13 -2.25 -6.81 6.38
CA GLU A 13 -3.46 -7.26 5.69
C GLU A 13 -4.59 -7.45 6.70
N VAL A 14 -5.78 -6.92 6.38
CA VAL A 14 -7.01 -7.17 7.12
C VAL A 14 -7.81 -8.26 6.42
N LYS A 15 -8.05 -8.08 5.11
CA LYS A 15 -8.86 -9.00 4.31
C LYS A 15 -8.57 -8.82 2.83
N GLN A 16 -8.40 -9.93 2.11
CA GLN A 16 -8.42 -9.90 0.65
C GLN A 16 -9.82 -9.55 0.13
N ILE A 17 -9.92 -8.52 -0.72
CA ILE A 17 -11.19 -8.02 -1.25
C ILE A 17 -11.40 -8.35 -2.73
N ALA A 18 -10.32 -8.56 -3.50
CA ALA A 18 -10.41 -8.97 -4.89
C ALA A 18 -9.12 -9.62 -5.42
N LEU A 19 -9.24 -10.27 -6.57
CA LEU A 19 -8.12 -10.61 -7.44
C LEU A 19 -8.10 -9.62 -8.60
N GLY A 20 -6.96 -8.97 -8.80
CA GLY A 20 -6.73 -8.15 -9.98
C GLY A 20 -6.18 -8.98 -11.14
N ALA A 21 -5.99 -8.33 -12.29
CA ALA A 21 -5.35 -8.96 -13.44
C ALA A 21 -3.90 -9.37 -13.14
N ARG A 22 -3.41 -10.41 -13.82
CA ARG A 22 -1.99 -10.82 -13.83
C ARG A 22 -1.44 -11.10 -12.42
N ASN A 23 -2.11 -11.98 -11.68
CA ASN A 23 -1.70 -12.42 -10.34
C ASN A 23 -1.58 -11.30 -9.30
N THR A 24 -2.21 -10.14 -9.54
CA THR A 24 -2.28 -9.09 -8.53
C THR A 24 -3.39 -9.43 -7.54
N ILE A 25 -3.11 -9.26 -6.26
CA ILE A 25 -4.08 -9.39 -5.18
C ILE A 25 -4.43 -7.99 -4.70
N ILE A 26 -5.70 -7.78 -4.36
CA ILE A 26 -6.19 -6.52 -3.79
C ILE A 26 -6.77 -6.82 -2.42
N SER A 27 -6.24 -6.14 -1.41
CA SER A 27 -6.61 -6.36 -0.02
C SER A 27 -6.87 -5.06 0.70
N LEU A 28 -7.81 -5.12 1.64
CA LEU A 28 -7.98 -4.13 2.67
C LEU A 28 -6.86 -4.29 3.71
N ALA A 29 -6.28 -3.18 4.15
CA ALA A 29 -5.13 -3.19 5.05
C ALA A 29 -5.17 -2.00 6.03
N MET A 30 -4.38 -2.12 7.09
CA MET A 30 -4.11 -1.04 8.03
C MET A 30 -2.62 -0.68 8.01
N PRO A 31 -2.24 0.59 8.28
CA PRO A 31 -0.85 0.95 8.47
C PRO A 31 -0.20 0.17 9.62
N ARG A 32 1.01 -0.33 9.40
CA ARG A 32 1.79 -1.04 10.42
C ARG A 32 2.50 -0.01 11.31
N ARG A 33 1.93 0.27 12.48
CA ARG A 33 2.56 1.16 13.47
C ARG A 33 3.83 0.51 14.03
N ARG A 34 5.02 1.05 13.71
CA ARG A 34 6.18 0.87 14.58
C ARG A 34 6.05 1.83 15.76
N MET A 35 5.73 1.32 16.93
CA MET A 35 5.98 2.03 18.19
C MET A 35 7.45 1.86 18.58
N SER A 36 8.19 2.98 18.66
CA SER A 36 9.14 3.19 19.76
C SER A 36 9.30 4.68 20.01
N GLY A 37 8.92 5.13 21.20
CA GLY A 37 9.01 6.53 21.62
C GLY A 37 10.43 7.08 21.69
N ARG A 38 10.49 8.42 21.84
CA ARG A 38 11.67 9.25 22.18
C ARG A 38 12.57 9.77 21.03
N TRP A 39 12.34 9.44 19.77
CA TRP A 39 13.17 9.96 18.66
C TRP A 39 12.60 11.18 17.91
N ALA A 40 11.35 11.58 18.18
CA ALA A 40 10.68 12.68 17.48
C ALA A 40 11.21 14.11 17.80
N ARG A 41 12.29 14.25 18.59
CA ARG A 41 12.84 15.57 18.97
C ARG A 41 14.20 15.91 18.33
N THR A 42 14.80 15.04 17.52
CA THR A 42 16.19 15.24 17.05
C THR A 42 16.38 14.92 15.58
N ILE A 43 15.45 15.32 14.72
CA ILE A 43 15.63 15.16 13.27
C ILE A 43 15.51 16.52 12.59
N ASN A 44 16.61 16.92 11.93
CA ASN A 44 16.75 18.17 11.21
C ASN A 44 15.71 18.28 10.10
N VAL A 45 15.30 19.52 9.80
CA VAL A 45 14.20 19.87 8.88
C VAL A 45 14.36 19.25 7.48
N GLU A 46 15.58 18.90 7.05
CA GLU A 46 15.85 18.28 5.75
C GLU A 46 15.60 16.75 5.68
N GLU A 47 15.63 16.03 6.81
CA GLU A 47 15.27 14.60 6.85
C GLU A 47 13.75 14.37 6.95
N GLN A 48 12.97 15.45 7.10
CA GLN A 48 11.50 15.37 7.09
C GLN A 48 10.94 14.97 5.71
N ASP A 49 11.67 15.19 4.61
CA ASP A 49 11.23 14.72 3.29
C ASP A 49 11.50 13.21 3.08
N LEU A 50 12.44 12.62 3.83
CA LEU A 50 12.71 11.18 3.82
C LEU A 50 11.92 10.41 4.90
N LEU A 51 11.40 11.10 5.92
CA LEU A 51 10.59 10.54 7.02
C LEU A 51 9.12 11.01 7.05
N GLY A 52 8.72 11.91 6.15
CA GLY A 52 7.36 12.44 6.03
C GLY A 52 6.31 11.41 5.61
N PHE A 53 6.73 10.19 5.27
CA PHE A 53 5.86 9.12 4.83
C PHE A 53 5.12 8.38 5.96
N GLN A 54 5.48 8.60 7.21
CA GLN A 54 4.93 7.83 8.33
C GLN A 54 3.82 8.55 9.11
N LEU A 55 3.54 9.83 8.86
CA LEU A 55 2.64 10.56 9.76
C LEU A 55 1.14 10.42 9.46
N GLU A 56 0.64 10.28 8.22
CA GLU A 56 -0.83 10.20 8.01
C GLU A 56 -1.26 9.25 6.89
N LEU A 57 -0.82 7.99 6.92
CA LEU A 57 -1.62 6.97 6.23
C LEU A 57 -2.98 6.86 6.95
N PRO A 58 -4.11 6.85 6.22
CA PRO A 58 -5.42 6.66 6.84
C PRO A 58 -5.46 5.32 7.58
N GLN A 59 -6.33 5.21 8.59
CA GLN A 59 -6.44 4.00 9.41
C GLN A 59 -6.75 2.75 8.57
N LEU A 60 -7.40 2.94 7.41
CA LEU A 60 -7.77 1.91 6.48
C LEU A 60 -7.34 2.32 5.07
N LEU A 61 -6.71 1.40 4.36
CA LEU A 61 -6.20 1.59 3.01
C LEU A 61 -6.38 0.33 2.19
N VAL A 62 -6.24 0.45 0.87
CA VAL A 62 -6.25 -0.68 -0.06
C VAL A 62 -4.82 -0.93 -0.52
N VAL A 63 -4.35 -2.16 -0.38
CA VAL A 63 -3.07 -2.58 -0.95
C VAL A 63 -3.33 -3.46 -2.14
N LYS A 64 -2.69 -3.11 -3.26
CA LYS A 64 -2.56 -4.00 -4.38
C LYS A 64 -1.13 -4.52 -4.43
N TYR A 65 -0.97 -5.83 -4.53
CA TYR A 65 0.36 -6.44 -4.49
C TYR A 65 0.48 -7.65 -5.40
N ALA A 66 1.71 -8.00 -5.76
CA ALA A 66 2.06 -9.18 -6.54
C ALA A 66 3.49 -9.60 -6.21
N GLU A 67 3.85 -10.82 -6.56
CA GLU A 67 5.25 -11.24 -6.58
C GLU A 67 6.05 -10.36 -7.54
N ILE A 68 7.31 -10.07 -7.20
CA ILE A 68 8.14 -9.11 -7.92
C ILE A 68 8.25 -9.44 -9.42
N GLY A 69 8.29 -10.74 -9.77
CA GLY A 69 8.33 -11.22 -11.16
C GLY A 69 7.09 -10.85 -11.98
N ASP A 70 5.93 -10.75 -11.35
CA ASP A 70 4.66 -10.41 -12.00
C ASP A 70 4.31 -8.91 -11.85
N SER A 71 5.09 -8.16 -11.06
CA SER A 71 4.76 -6.81 -10.62
C SER A 71 4.91 -5.71 -11.69
N GLY A 72 5.52 -5.99 -12.85
CA GLY A 72 5.83 -4.96 -13.85
C GLY A 72 4.61 -4.18 -14.36
N PHE A 73 3.44 -4.81 -14.39
CA PHE A 73 2.19 -4.09 -14.70
C PHE A 73 1.74 -3.19 -13.54
N LEU A 74 1.83 -3.68 -12.30
CA LEU A 74 1.47 -2.93 -11.10
C LEU A 74 2.38 -1.69 -10.92
N GLN A 75 3.68 -1.82 -11.19
CA GLN A 75 4.62 -0.69 -11.19
C GLN A 75 4.22 0.41 -12.19
N ARG A 76 3.89 0.02 -13.44
CA ARG A 76 3.38 0.98 -14.44
C ARG A 76 2.06 1.63 -14.03
N GLN A 77 1.13 0.86 -13.44
CA GLN A 77 -0.11 1.43 -12.94
C GLN A 77 0.17 2.51 -11.90
N ARG A 78 1.04 2.24 -10.92
CA ARG A 78 1.48 3.23 -9.93
C ARG A 78 2.07 4.48 -10.59
N GLU A 79 2.96 4.33 -11.56
CA GLU A 79 3.58 5.47 -12.26
C GLU A 79 2.55 6.39 -12.93
N VAL A 80 1.57 5.79 -13.63
CA VAL A 80 0.46 6.55 -14.23
C VAL A 80 -0.36 7.21 -13.13
N HIS A 81 -0.69 6.48 -12.07
CA HIS A 81 -1.52 6.94 -10.96
C HIS A 81 -0.91 8.14 -10.23
N ARG A 82 0.41 8.14 -10.03
CA ARG A 82 1.15 9.23 -9.37
C ARG A 82 1.02 10.57 -10.09
N LYS A 83 0.70 10.56 -11.40
CA LYS A 83 0.47 11.80 -12.18
C LYS A 83 -0.84 12.50 -11.81
N PHE A 84 -1.75 11.81 -11.11
CA PHE A 84 -3.06 12.32 -10.71
C PHE A 84 -3.16 12.61 -9.21
N GLN A 85 -2.01 12.70 -8.53
CA GLN A 85 -1.95 12.95 -7.09
C GLN A 85 -2.56 14.33 -6.77
N GLY A 86 -3.47 14.38 -5.81
CA GLY A 86 -4.24 15.58 -5.46
C GLY A 86 -5.54 15.79 -6.26
N CYS A 87 -5.84 14.96 -7.27
CA CYS A 87 -7.13 15.05 -7.97
C CYS A 87 -8.27 14.47 -7.10
N PRO A 88 -9.33 15.23 -6.76
CA PRO A 88 -10.31 14.85 -5.74
C PRO A 88 -11.22 13.65 -6.13
N ASN A 89 -11.35 13.36 -7.42
CA ASN A 89 -12.21 12.28 -7.94
C ASN A 89 -11.42 11.05 -8.40
N ILE A 90 -10.12 11.00 -8.10
CA ILE A 90 -9.25 9.87 -8.41
C ILE A 90 -8.74 9.37 -7.07
N ILE A 91 -8.82 8.05 -6.85
CA ILE A 91 -8.27 7.38 -5.66
C ILE A 91 -6.85 7.88 -5.42
N GLN A 92 -6.46 8.22 -4.20
CA GLN A 92 -5.07 8.64 -3.96
C GLN A 92 -4.11 7.43 -3.89
N CYS A 93 -2.90 7.59 -4.43
CA CYS A 93 -1.81 6.63 -4.28
C CYS A 93 -0.86 7.14 -3.20
N TYR A 94 -0.75 6.40 -2.09
CA TYR A 94 0.10 6.78 -0.98
C TYR A 94 1.54 6.33 -1.15
N GLY A 95 1.84 5.47 -2.12
CA GLY A 95 3.20 5.02 -2.42
C GLY A 95 3.29 3.51 -2.56
N ASP A 96 4.51 2.99 -2.45
CA ASP A 96 4.82 1.60 -2.70
C ASP A 96 5.86 1.04 -1.72
N GLU A 97 5.97 -0.28 -1.75
CA GLU A 97 6.87 -1.06 -0.92
C GLU A 97 7.26 -2.36 -1.62
N CYS A 98 8.56 -2.67 -1.57
CA CYS A 98 9.10 -4.00 -1.80
C CYS A 98 9.44 -4.64 -0.45
N ALA A 99 8.89 -5.82 -0.17
CA ALA A 99 9.21 -6.58 1.04
C ALA A 99 9.51 -8.04 0.69
N THR A 100 10.42 -8.64 1.45
CA THR A 100 10.71 -10.08 1.37
C THR A 100 9.92 -10.77 2.47
N GLU A 101 9.11 -11.75 2.11
CA GLU A 101 8.39 -12.61 3.04
C GLU A 101 9.35 -13.60 3.73
N ASP A 102 8.92 -14.20 4.84
CA ASP A 102 9.67 -15.26 5.53
C ASP A 102 9.94 -16.48 4.61
N SER A 103 9.10 -16.67 3.59
CA SER A 103 9.26 -17.66 2.53
C SER A 103 10.43 -17.38 1.57
N GLY A 104 11.05 -16.19 1.66
CA GLY A 104 12.06 -15.70 0.72
C GLY A 104 11.48 -15.04 -0.53
N ARG A 105 10.16 -15.08 -0.73
CA ARG A 105 9.49 -14.44 -1.87
C ARG A 105 9.53 -12.92 -1.72
N MET A 106 9.78 -12.23 -2.83
CA MET A 106 9.75 -10.77 -2.88
C MET A 106 8.41 -10.30 -3.41
N ILE A 107 7.73 -9.47 -2.63
CA ILE A 107 6.42 -8.90 -2.96
C ILE A 107 6.58 -7.42 -3.24
N TYR A 108 6.03 -6.97 -4.36
CA TYR A 108 5.81 -5.56 -4.67
C TYR A 108 4.39 -5.17 -4.31
N SER A 109 4.22 -4.09 -3.57
CA SER A 109 2.93 -3.59 -3.10
C SER A 109 2.79 -2.09 -3.34
N VAL A 110 1.57 -1.66 -3.64
CA VAL A 110 1.19 -0.26 -3.82
C VAL A 110 0.01 0.03 -2.91
N LEU A 111 0.09 1.12 -2.17
CA LEU A 111 -0.89 1.54 -1.17
C LEU A 111 -1.78 2.63 -1.76
N PHE A 112 -3.08 2.43 -1.66
CA PHE A 112 -4.11 3.31 -2.19
C PHE A 112 -5.12 3.73 -1.11
N GLU A 113 -5.80 4.83 -1.36
CA GLU A 113 -6.99 5.25 -0.64
C GLU A 113 -8.07 4.17 -0.67
N HIS A 114 -8.76 4.01 0.45
CA HIS A 114 -9.94 3.16 0.56
C HIS A 114 -11.21 3.95 0.28
N ALA A 115 -11.87 3.69 -0.85
CA ALA A 115 -13.18 4.25 -1.16
C ALA A 115 -14.28 3.45 -0.45
N SER A 116 -14.77 3.97 0.68
CA SER A 116 -15.82 3.34 1.49
C SER A 116 -17.18 3.24 0.79
N GLY A 117 -17.40 4.02 -0.28
CA GLY A 117 -18.63 4.00 -1.06
C GLY A 117 -18.84 2.74 -1.92
N GLY A 118 -17.86 1.84 -1.98
CA GLY A 118 -17.96 0.61 -2.77
C GLY A 118 -17.82 0.84 -4.28
N ASN A 119 -18.29 -0.14 -5.07
CA ASN A 119 -18.25 -0.08 -6.52
C ASN A 119 -19.52 0.55 -7.08
N LEU A 120 -19.38 1.42 -8.08
CA LEU A 120 -20.51 1.99 -8.80
C LEU A 120 -21.40 0.91 -9.45
N ALA A 121 -20.82 -0.20 -9.89
CA ALA A 121 -21.60 -1.31 -10.48
C ALA A 121 -22.53 -2.01 -9.48
N ASP A 122 -22.34 -1.81 -8.17
CA ASP A 122 -23.24 -2.36 -7.14
C ASP A 122 -24.43 -1.41 -6.86
N LEU A 123 -24.40 -0.20 -7.43
CA LEU A 123 -25.37 0.88 -7.19
C LEU A 123 -26.35 1.09 -8.37
N VAL A 124 -26.17 0.38 -9.49
CA VAL A 124 -26.97 0.48 -10.72
C VAL A 124 -27.41 -0.89 -11.21
#